data_AF-A0A920BE78-F1
#
_entry.id   AF-A0A920BE78-F1
#
_cell.length_a   1.000
_cell.length_b   1.000
_cell.length_c   1.000
_cell.angle_alpha   90.00
_cell.angle_beta   90.00
_cell.angle_gamma   90.00
#
_symmetry.space_group_name_H-M   'P 1'
#
loop_
_entity.id
_entity.type
_entity.pdbx_description
1 polymer ?
#
loop_
_entity_poly.entity_id
_entity_poly.type
_entity_poly.pdbx_seq_one_letter_code
_entity_poly.pdbx_strand_id
1 'polypeptide(L)'
;MRRDILRLSQFLAIGFSPSELHVYNSAICKKGDRLFRRHFWSIFIVAAFPAYADSCIELVPHRNQLPMPGIFLELELESACILESGVYGFSTNLTRSNTTTISPDNNLIYPRLILDHEREEVTVKVEAGLGSGWDLNIRLRYLKDWVGDWDHFMRQFHQVTGLPYESRKVRPDGEFLYWQYRPENNDNEQFIWITKTQKGNGDYVLSLGKQHGAFLGSSEVKWSTRLVYKHPSADDLPTISSGKRDYGISTAAEGSGVWWDRNIQWLVNLGLVHAGETEHTLYEQNRTFFSGGGGVSTSFNDDWTMSIQNLIASPRYHAPGLELKGMNQWQSILAVGVFYHLKYQSLMLAFTEDLLTNHSEDFSLIFSWKGQFGK
;
A
#
# COMPACT_ATOMS: atom_id res chain seq x y z
N MET A 1 -12.11 -48.54 11.30
CA MET A 1 -13.55 -48.16 11.28
C MET A 1 -13.74 -47.16 12.42
N ARG A 2 -14.16 -45.93 12.08
CA ARG A 2 -14.33 -44.67 12.86
C ARG A 2 -14.18 -44.64 14.41
N ARG A 3 -13.65 -43.49 14.87
CA ARG A 3 -13.49 -42.91 16.24
C ARG A 3 -12.15 -43.31 16.88
N ASP A 4 -11.23 -42.39 17.22
CA ASP A 4 -11.42 -41.17 17.99
C ASP A 4 -10.53 -39.98 17.55
N ILE A 5 -11.18 -38.83 17.40
CA ILE A 5 -10.62 -37.48 17.39
C ILE A 5 -10.77 -36.98 18.82
N LEU A 6 -9.66 -36.79 19.55
CA LEU A 6 -9.53 -35.93 20.75
C LEU A 6 -8.16 -36.18 21.40
N ARG A 7 -7.18 -35.32 21.12
CA ARG A 7 -6.05 -34.94 22.00
C ARG A 7 -5.01 -34.19 21.18
N LEU A 8 -4.99 -32.86 21.28
CA LEU A 8 -3.78 -32.02 21.27
C LEU A 8 -4.20 -30.54 21.38
N SER A 9 -4.72 -30.19 22.55
CA SER A 9 -4.87 -28.81 23.00
C SER A 9 -4.40 -28.74 24.45
N GLN A 10 -3.10 -28.65 24.65
CA GLN A 10 -2.45 -28.37 25.94
C GLN A 10 -0.98 -28.15 25.65
N PHE A 11 -0.52 -26.90 25.66
CA PHE A 11 0.78 -26.44 26.18
C PHE A 11 0.96 -24.96 25.83
N LEU A 12 0.68 -24.09 26.80
CA LEU A 12 1.41 -22.87 27.18
C LEU A 12 0.48 -21.93 27.96
N ALA A 13 0.43 -22.18 29.28
CA ALA A 13 -0.07 -21.25 30.28
C ALA A 13 1.07 -21.01 31.28
N ILE A 14 1.63 -19.80 31.25
CA ILE A 14 2.37 -19.12 32.33
C ILE A 14 1.92 -17.66 32.14
N GLY A 15 1.27 -16.93 33.04
CA GLY A 15 1.11 -17.06 34.48
C GLY A 15 1.41 -15.68 35.08
N PHE A 16 0.45 -14.75 35.06
CA PHE A 16 0.47 -13.54 35.91
C PHE A 16 -0.97 -13.20 36.36
N SER A 17 -1.12 -13.08 37.67
CA SER A 17 -2.38 -12.87 38.42
C SER A 17 -2.78 -11.39 38.45
N PRO A 18 -4.08 -11.03 38.29
CA PRO A 18 -4.57 -9.69 38.52
C PRO A 18 -5.26 -9.60 39.89
N SER A 19 -4.65 -8.90 40.83
CA SER A 19 -5.34 -8.38 42.00
C SER A 19 -4.81 -6.98 42.30
N GLU A 20 -5.75 -6.05 42.48
CA GLU A 20 -5.58 -4.67 42.96
C GLU A 20 -5.16 -3.63 41.90
N LEU A 21 -6.15 -3.00 41.26
CA LEU A 21 -6.29 -1.54 41.33
C LEU A 21 -7.68 -1.13 40.86
N HIS A 22 -8.51 -0.69 41.80
CA HIS A 22 -9.77 -0.01 41.56
C HIS A 22 -9.56 1.51 41.63
N VAL A 23 -10.48 2.25 40.97
CA VAL A 23 -10.76 3.71 41.04
C VAL A 23 -9.76 4.59 40.27
N TYR A 24 -10.08 5.32 39.19
CA TYR A 24 -11.19 6.27 38.97
C TYR A 24 -11.66 6.35 37.50
N ASN A 25 -12.95 6.60 37.35
CA ASN A 25 -13.67 6.89 36.11
C ASN A 25 -13.22 8.20 35.44
N SER A 26 -13.11 8.20 34.11
CA SER A 26 -13.96 9.06 33.29
C SER A 26 -14.22 8.40 31.94
N ALA A 27 -15.51 8.20 31.66
CA ALA A 27 -16.02 7.58 30.46
C ALA A 27 -16.33 8.67 29.45
N ILE A 28 -15.74 8.59 28.25
CA ILE A 28 -16.31 8.90 26.92
C ILE A 28 -15.24 8.42 25.92
N CYS A 29 -15.35 7.15 25.49
CA CYS A 29 -14.80 6.61 24.23
C CYS A 29 -14.97 5.08 24.23
N LYS A 30 -16.22 4.61 24.12
CA LYS A 30 -16.52 3.19 23.91
C LYS A 30 -17.61 3.04 22.86
N LYS A 31 -17.31 3.40 21.61
CA LYS A 31 -18.12 2.94 20.47
C LYS A 31 -17.35 2.64 19.17
N GLY A 32 -16.15 3.20 18.96
CA GLY A 32 -15.33 2.88 17.76
C GLY A 32 -14.53 1.56 17.85
N ASP A 33 -14.11 1.17 19.06
CA ASP A 33 -13.06 0.14 19.21
C ASP A 33 -13.55 -1.32 19.17
N ARG A 34 -14.86 -1.55 19.32
CA ARG A 34 -15.43 -2.92 19.39
C ARG A 34 -15.80 -3.51 18.03
N LEU A 35 -16.07 -2.68 17.02
CA LEU A 35 -16.33 -3.16 15.66
C LEU A 35 -15.03 -3.55 14.96
N PHE A 36 -13.95 -2.80 15.17
CA PHE A 36 -12.66 -3.04 14.53
C PHE A 36 -11.95 -4.31 15.04
N ARG A 37 -11.97 -4.57 16.35
CA ARG A 37 -11.44 -5.83 16.92
C ARG A 37 -12.18 -7.07 16.42
N ARG A 38 -13.41 -6.95 15.96
CA ARG A 38 -14.23 -8.11 15.53
C ARG A 38 -14.06 -8.44 14.04
N HIS A 39 -13.50 -7.54 13.24
CA HIS A 39 -13.20 -7.78 11.82
C HIS A 39 -11.72 -8.11 11.57
N PHE A 40 -10.80 -7.69 12.45
CA PHE A 40 -9.38 -8.00 12.31
C PHE A 40 -9.06 -9.49 12.49
N TRP A 41 -9.82 -10.21 13.33
CA TRP A 41 -9.68 -11.67 13.50
C TRP A 41 -10.28 -12.48 12.35
N SER A 42 -11.05 -11.86 11.44
CA SER A 42 -11.73 -12.55 10.34
C SER A 42 -10.92 -12.58 9.05
N ILE A 43 -9.83 -11.81 8.95
CA ILE A 43 -9.00 -11.71 7.73
C ILE A 43 -7.76 -12.62 7.77
N PHE A 44 -7.44 -13.21 8.92
CA PHE A 44 -6.35 -14.20 9.04
C PHE A 44 -6.86 -15.53 9.57
N ILE A 45 -7.69 -16.22 8.80
CA ILE A 45 -7.77 -17.68 8.88
C ILE A 45 -6.89 -18.22 7.76
N VAL A 46 -5.59 -18.31 8.04
CA VAL A 46 -4.69 -19.21 7.30
C VAL A 46 -5.09 -20.62 7.73
N ALA A 47 -6.12 -21.17 7.10
CA ALA A 47 -6.41 -22.58 7.24
C ALA A 47 -5.22 -23.35 6.65
N ALA A 48 -4.70 -24.29 7.44
CA ALA A 48 -3.59 -25.17 7.06
C ALA A 48 -4.03 -26.09 5.93
N PHE A 49 -3.96 -25.58 4.70
CA PHE A 49 -4.13 -26.34 3.47
C PHE A 49 -2.76 -26.65 2.88
N PRO A 50 -2.61 -27.78 2.17
CA PRO A 50 -1.39 -28.06 1.44
C PRO A 50 -1.16 -26.94 0.42
N ALA A 51 -0.05 -26.23 0.59
CA ALA A 51 0.27 -25.04 -0.16
C ALA A 51 1.55 -25.30 -0.98
N TYR A 52 1.42 -25.60 -2.26
CA TYR A 52 2.49 -25.82 -3.24
C TYR A 52 3.06 -24.51 -3.77
N ALA A 53 4.23 -24.44 -4.42
CA ALA A 53 4.69 -23.22 -5.09
C ALA A 53 5.22 -23.51 -6.49
N ASP A 54 4.32 -23.67 -7.47
CA ASP A 54 4.70 -23.99 -8.85
C ASP A 54 5.10 -22.75 -9.68
N SER A 55 4.65 -21.56 -9.29
CA SER A 55 4.98 -20.29 -9.94
C SER A 55 4.88 -19.13 -8.94
N CYS A 56 5.54 -18.01 -9.26
CA CYS A 56 5.50 -16.81 -8.44
C CYS A 56 4.20 -16.05 -8.69
N ILE A 57 3.65 -15.39 -7.66
CA ILE A 57 2.45 -14.58 -7.80
C ILE A 57 2.76 -13.30 -8.58
N GLU A 58 1.88 -12.97 -9.53
CA GLU A 58 1.91 -11.68 -10.22
C GLU A 58 1.12 -10.64 -9.43
N LEU A 59 1.74 -9.48 -9.23
CA LEU A 59 1.25 -8.44 -8.33
C LEU A 59 1.09 -7.12 -9.09
N VAL A 60 0.08 -6.36 -8.70
CA VAL A 60 -0.15 -5.02 -9.20
C VAL A 60 0.88 -4.07 -8.55
N PRO A 61 1.79 -3.45 -9.33
CA PRO A 61 2.81 -2.56 -8.78
C PRO A 61 2.17 -1.21 -8.47
N HIS A 62 1.67 -1.08 -7.24
CA HIS A 62 0.92 0.09 -6.80
C HIS A 62 1.34 0.54 -5.40
N ARG A 63 1.21 1.84 -5.18
CA ARG A 63 1.45 2.55 -3.92
C ARG A 63 0.44 3.70 -3.83
N ASN A 64 0.21 4.20 -2.62
CA ASN A 64 -0.72 5.30 -2.39
C ASN A 64 -0.28 6.54 -3.19
N GLN A 65 -1.22 7.07 -3.98
CA GLN A 65 -0.98 8.21 -4.86
C GLN A 65 -1.27 9.55 -4.18
N LEU A 66 -1.82 9.60 -2.96
CA LEU A 66 -1.98 10.85 -2.22
C LEU A 66 -0.61 11.50 -1.96
N PRO A 67 -0.48 12.84 -2.03
CA PRO A 67 0.80 13.53 -1.82
C PRO A 67 1.46 13.21 -0.48
N MET A 68 0.69 13.23 0.62
CA MET A 68 1.22 13.05 1.98
C MET A 68 1.84 11.67 2.24
N PRO A 69 1.18 10.55 1.92
CA PRO A 69 1.83 9.24 1.98
C PRO A 69 2.79 9.00 0.82
N GLY A 70 2.55 9.60 -0.36
CA GLY A 70 3.30 9.41 -1.61
C GLY A 70 4.74 9.93 -1.59
N ILE A 71 5.06 10.89 -0.73
CA ILE A 71 6.44 11.38 -0.56
C ILE A 71 7.33 10.44 0.28
N PHE A 72 6.74 9.53 1.06
CA PHE A 72 7.49 8.56 1.86
C PHE A 72 7.84 7.30 1.05
N LEU A 73 8.79 6.51 1.56
CA LEU A 73 8.98 5.15 1.11
C LEU A 73 7.75 4.31 1.49
N GLU A 74 6.97 3.92 0.50
CA GLU A 74 5.91 2.93 0.68
C GLU A 74 6.37 1.61 0.08
N LEU A 75 6.22 0.54 0.85
CA LEU A 75 6.66 -0.78 0.44
C LEU A 75 5.54 -1.39 -0.40
N GLU A 76 5.72 -1.38 -1.72
CA GLU A 76 4.87 -2.12 -2.64
C GLU A 76 4.86 -3.61 -2.26
N LEU A 77 3.76 -4.31 -2.58
CA LEU A 77 3.76 -5.77 -2.45
C LEU A 77 4.75 -6.36 -3.45
N GLU A 78 5.72 -7.13 -2.95
CA GLU A 78 6.70 -7.82 -3.78
C GLU A 78 6.65 -9.32 -3.53
N SER A 79 6.79 -10.10 -4.61
CA SER A 79 6.80 -11.56 -4.60
C SER A 79 7.97 -12.08 -3.76
N ALA A 80 7.80 -13.24 -3.13
CA ALA A 80 8.89 -13.90 -2.43
C ALA A 80 9.91 -14.56 -3.37
N CYS A 81 9.57 -14.70 -4.65
CA CYS A 81 10.54 -15.03 -5.68
C CYS A 81 11.52 -13.90 -5.92
N ILE A 82 12.70 -14.29 -6.38
CA ILE A 82 13.76 -13.41 -6.85
C ILE A 82 14.18 -13.86 -8.25
N LEU A 83 14.92 -13.01 -8.97
CA LEU A 83 15.48 -13.38 -10.26
C LEU A 83 16.66 -14.36 -10.11
N GLU A 84 16.75 -15.30 -11.03
CA GLU A 84 17.89 -16.22 -11.14
C GLU A 84 19.17 -15.48 -11.54
N SER A 85 20.32 -16.08 -11.23
CA SER A 85 21.64 -15.50 -11.55
C SER A 85 21.76 -15.18 -13.04
N GLY A 86 22.07 -13.92 -13.37
CA GLY A 86 22.25 -13.48 -14.76
C GLY A 86 20.94 -13.21 -15.52
N VAL A 87 19.78 -13.38 -14.87
CA VAL A 87 18.48 -12.95 -15.41
C VAL A 87 18.23 -11.50 -14.99
N TYR A 88 17.75 -10.71 -15.95
CA TYR A 88 17.40 -9.31 -15.76
C TYR A 88 15.92 -9.09 -15.97
N GLY A 89 15.31 -8.29 -15.09
CA GLY A 89 13.93 -7.83 -15.19
C GLY A 89 13.90 -6.35 -15.58
N PHE A 90 12.97 -6.01 -16.47
CA PHE A 90 12.64 -4.62 -16.77
C PHE A 90 11.14 -4.46 -16.73
N SER A 91 10.63 -3.45 -16.03
CA SER A 91 9.22 -3.12 -16.08
C SER A 91 8.98 -1.62 -16.14
N THR A 92 7.88 -1.27 -16.79
CA THR A 92 7.39 0.10 -16.95
C THR A 92 5.93 0.13 -16.56
N ASN A 93 5.56 1.01 -15.63
CA ASN A 93 4.21 1.17 -15.14
C ASN A 93 3.76 2.61 -15.39
N LEU A 94 2.57 2.78 -15.94
CA LEU A 94 1.87 4.05 -16.01
C LEU A 94 0.66 3.97 -15.09
N THR A 95 0.68 4.75 -14.03
CA THR A 95 -0.44 4.90 -13.09
C THR A 95 -1.07 6.26 -13.31
N ARG A 96 -2.39 6.31 -13.45
CA ARG A 96 -3.17 7.55 -13.41
C ARG A 96 -4.22 7.45 -12.33
N SER A 97 -4.27 8.45 -11.47
CA SER A 97 -5.13 8.47 -10.30
C SER A 97 -5.88 9.78 -10.18
N ASN A 98 -7.11 9.70 -9.66
CA ASN A 98 -7.89 10.85 -9.25
C ASN A 98 -8.07 10.86 -7.73
N THR A 99 -7.98 12.05 -7.13
CA THR A 99 -8.16 12.22 -5.68
C THR A 99 -9.03 13.42 -5.38
N THR A 100 -10.04 13.23 -4.54
CA THR A 100 -10.69 14.31 -3.81
C THR A 100 -10.87 13.94 -2.33
N THR A 101 -10.09 14.56 -1.45
CA THR A 101 -10.17 14.35 0.01
C THR A 101 -10.46 15.66 0.72
N ILE A 102 -11.48 15.67 1.58
CA ILE A 102 -11.77 16.80 2.48
C ILE A 102 -11.85 16.30 3.91
N SER A 103 -11.08 16.91 4.81
CA SER A 103 -11.21 16.71 6.26
C SER A 103 -11.76 17.98 6.91
N PRO A 104 -13.09 18.09 7.10
CA PRO A 104 -13.71 19.24 7.74
C PRO A 104 -13.46 19.23 9.26
N ASP A 105 -13.53 20.40 9.89
CA ASP A 105 -13.59 20.54 11.35
C ASP A 105 -14.73 21.49 11.70
N ASN A 106 -15.71 21.03 12.48
CA ASN A 106 -16.90 21.80 12.85
C ASN A 106 -16.58 23.04 13.69
N ASN A 107 -15.39 23.11 14.31
CA ASN A 107 -14.97 24.25 15.10
C ASN A 107 -14.24 25.32 14.27
N LEU A 108 -13.96 25.03 13.00
CA LEU A 108 -13.22 25.91 12.10
C LEU A 108 -14.08 26.38 10.94
N ILE A 109 -13.80 27.59 10.45
CA ILE A 109 -14.42 28.14 9.25
C ILE A 109 -13.89 27.43 7.99
N TYR A 110 -12.64 26.96 8.03
CA TYR A 110 -11.96 26.28 6.94
C TYR A 110 -11.71 24.81 7.26
N PRO A 111 -11.81 23.89 6.27
CA PRO A 111 -11.35 22.52 6.43
C PRO A 111 -9.86 22.45 6.80
N ARG A 112 -9.48 21.40 7.53
CA ARG A 112 -8.08 21.15 7.91
C ARG A 112 -7.25 20.58 6.78
N LEU A 113 -7.89 19.84 5.87
CA LEU A 113 -7.25 19.23 4.71
C LEU A 113 -8.20 19.31 3.52
N ILE A 114 -7.68 19.78 2.39
CA ILE A 114 -8.30 19.62 1.07
C ILE A 114 -7.22 19.11 0.12
N LEU A 115 -7.46 17.96 -0.49
CA LEU A 115 -6.67 17.40 -1.58
C LEU A 115 -7.60 17.26 -2.78
N ASP A 116 -7.27 17.90 -3.88
CA ASP A 116 -8.03 17.81 -5.12
C ASP A 116 -7.04 17.88 -6.27
N HIS A 117 -6.75 16.73 -6.87
CA HIS A 117 -5.80 16.65 -7.98
C HIS A 117 -5.96 15.33 -8.74
N GLU A 118 -5.43 15.36 -9.96
CA GLU A 118 -5.03 14.17 -10.67
C GLU A 118 -3.52 13.99 -10.61
N ARG A 119 -3.11 12.73 -10.65
CA ARG A 119 -1.71 12.32 -10.65
C ARG A 119 -1.44 11.27 -11.70
N GLU A 120 -0.31 11.40 -12.36
CA GLU A 120 0.27 10.46 -13.31
C GLU A 120 1.65 10.12 -12.78
N GLU A 121 1.91 8.83 -12.60
CA GLU A 121 3.21 8.31 -12.22
C GLU A 121 3.68 7.33 -13.29
N VAL A 122 4.84 7.61 -13.87
CA VAL A 122 5.58 6.67 -14.70
C VAL A 122 6.68 6.06 -13.84
N THR A 123 6.60 4.76 -13.61
CA THR A 123 7.61 4.01 -12.86
C THR A 123 8.39 3.11 -13.80
N VAL A 124 9.71 3.18 -13.70
CA VAL A 124 10.64 2.30 -14.38
C VAL A 124 11.39 1.49 -13.33
N LYS A 125 11.37 0.16 -13.47
CA LYS A 125 12.02 -0.75 -12.52
C LYS A 125 12.95 -1.69 -13.29
N VAL A 126 14.18 -1.79 -12.79
CA VAL A 126 15.22 -2.68 -13.29
C VAL A 126 15.60 -3.63 -12.16
N GLU A 127 15.64 -4.92 -12.46
CA GLU A 127 15.97 -5.97 -11.51
C GLU A 127 17.09 -6.86 -12.07
N ALA A 128 17.98 -7.34 -11.21
CA ALA A 128 19.04 -8.27 -11.57
C ALA A 128 19.17 -9.37 -10.53
N GLY A 129 19.16 -10.62 -10.98
CA GLY A 129 19.48 -11.77 -10.13
C GLY A 129 20.99 -11.90 -9.96
N LEU A 130 21.45 -11.81 -8.72
CA LEU A 130 22.87 -11.85 -8.36
C LEU A 130 23.38 -13.27 -8.06
N GLY A 131 22.48 -14.25 -8.03
CA GLY A 131 22.77 -15.63 -7.66
C GLY A 131 22.77 -15.85 -6.15
N SER A 132 22.92 -17.12 -5.74
CA SER A 132 22.90 -17.53 -4.33
C SER A 132 21.68 -17.03 -3.54
N GLY A 133 20.52 -16.90 -4.18
CA GLY A 133 19.32 -16.39 -3.52
C GLY A 133 19.26 -14.88 -3.36
N TRP A 134 20.03 -14.08 -4.10
CA TRP A 134 20.01 -12.61 -4.03
C TRP A 134 19.51 -11.93 -5.31
N ASP A 135 18.78 -10.83 -5.16
CA ASP A 135 18.46 -9.89 -6.25
C ASP A 135 18.73 -8.43 -5.84
N LEU A 136 18.87 -7.59 -6.86
CA LEU A 136 18.98 -6.14 -6.75
C LEU A 136 17.91 -5.49 -7.62
N ASN A 137 17.28 -4.45 -7.11
CA ASN A 137 16.23 -3.69 -7.79
C ASN A 137 16.53 -2.19 -7.69
N ILE A 138 16.39 -1.49 -8.81
CA ILE A 138 16.35 -0.03 -8.87
C ILE A 138 15.00 0.39 -9.45
N ARG A 139 14.30 1.29 -8.76
CA ARG A 139 13.04 1.90 -9.20
C ARG A 139 13.22 3.41 -9.34
N LEU A 140 12.88 3.93 -10.52
CA LEU A 140 12.88 5.34 -10.87
C LEU A 140 11.44 5.76 -11.15
N ARG A 141 11.08 7.00 -10.79
CA ARG A 141 9.72 7.50 -10.95
C ARG A 141 9.73 8.89 -11.56
N TYR A 142 8.73 9.18 -12.37
CA TYR A 142 8.42 10.52 -12.85
C TYR A 142 6.96 10.80 -12.56
N LEU A 143 6.69 11.90 -11.85
CA LEU A 143 5.36 12.25 -11.40
C LEU A 143 4.92 13.56 -12.03
N LYS A 144 3.62 13.66 -12.28
CA LYS A 144 2.93 14.88 -12.68
C LYS A 144 1.63 14.97 -11.90
N ASP A 145 1.42 16.10 -11.25
CA ASP A 145 0.18 16.47 -10.57
C ASP A 145 -0.49 17.60 -11.37
N TRP A 146 -1.79 17.47 -11.69
CA TRP A 146 -2.53 18.50 -12.40
C TRP A 146 -4.01 18.58 -11.99
N VAL A 147 -4.74 19.48 -12.66
CA VAL A 147 -6.18 19.73 -12.47
C VAL A 147 -7.04 18.54 -12.88
N GLY A 148 -8.23 18.38 -12.30
CA GLY A 148 -9.13 17.26 -12.62
C GLY A 148 -9.75 17.32 -14.02
N ASP A 149 -9.43 16.36 -14.88
CA ASP A 149 -10.05 16.10 -16.19
C ASP A 149 -10.96 14.84 -16.18
N TRP A 150 -10.90 13.99 -15.15
CA TRP A 150 -11.57 12.69 -14.99
C TRP A 150 -12.85 12.79 -14.15
N ASP A 151 -13.18 13.97 -13.66
CA ASP A 151 -14.28 14.23 -12.72
C ASP A 151 -15.62 13.71 -13.24
N HIS A 152 -15.84 13.87 -14.55
CA HIS A 152 -17.02 13.37 -15.23
C HIS A 152 -17.08 11.84 -15.29
N PHE A 153 -15.97 11.20 -15.68
CA PHE A 153 -15.85 9.74 -15.73
C PHE A 153 -16.05 9.12 -14.35
N MET A 154 -15.41 9.70 -13.32
CA MET A 154 -15.49 9.19 -11.94
C MET A 154 -16.91 9.25 -11.39
N ARG A 155 -17.65 10.34 -11.62
CA ARG A 155 -19.06 10.41 -11.21
C ARG A 155 -19.91 9.31 -11.84
N GLN A 156 -19.71 9.03 -13.13
CA GLN A 156 -20.43 7.95 -13.80
C GLN A 156 -20.04 6.58 -13.24
N PHE A 157 -18.75 6.33 -13.03
CA PHE A 157 -18.26 5.09 -12.44
C PHE A 157 -18.91 4.82 -11.08
N HIS A 158 -18.87 5.78 -10.15
CA HIS A 158 -19.48 5.59 -8.83
C HIS A 158 -21.01 5.50 -8.87
N GLN A 159 -21.69 6.17 -9.80
CA GLN A 159 -23.12 6.00 -10.00
C GLN A 159 -23.48 4.58 -10.45
N VAL A 160 -22.65 3.96 -11.29
CA VAL A 160 -22.86 2.59 -11.79
C VAL A 160 -22.48 1.54 -10.74
N THR A 161 -21.37 1.73 -10.04
CA THR A 161 -20.85 0.74 -9.08
C THR A 161 -21.49 0.84 -7.69
N GLY A 162 -22.05 1.99 -7.33
CA GLY A 162 -22.59 2.26 -6.00
C GLY A 162 -21.53 2.52 -4.92
N LEU A 163 -20.27 2.69 -5.31
CA LEU A 163 -19.16 3.00 -4.41
C LEU A 163 -19.29 4.46 -3.87
N PRO A 164 -18.95 4.73 -2.60
CA PRO A 164 -19.11 6.06 -1.99
C PRO A 164 -18.13 7.09 -2.56
N TYR A 165 -18.58 8.36 -2.75
CA TYR A 165 -17.76 9.45 -3.31
C TYR A 165 -18.14 10.85 -2.76
N GLU A 166 -18.35 10.96 -1.44
CA GLU A 166 -18.96 12.15 -0.80
C GLU A 166 -18.22 13.48 -1.02
N SER A 167 -16.89 13.46 -1.09
CA SER A 167 -16.06 14.66 -1.28
C SER A 167 -16.29 15.34 -2.63
N ARG A 168 -16.54 14.56 -3.69
CA ARG A 168 -16.75 15.05 -5.06
C ARG A 168 -18.16 15.61 -5.29
N LYS A 169 -19.11 15.40 -4.37
CA LYS A 169 -20.44 16.04 -4.44
C LYS A 169 -20.39 17.54 -4.17
N VAL A 170 -19.35 18.02 -3.49
CA VAL A 170 -19.27 19.40 -2.99
C VAL A 170 -18.13 20.22 -3.62
N ARG A 171 -17.21 19.60 -4.38
CA ARG A 171 -16.11 20.29 -5.05
C ARG A 171 -16.45 20.58 -6.52
N PRO A 172 -16.17 21.80 -7.02
CA PRO A 172 -16.23 22.10 -8.45
C PRO A 172 -15.25 21.26 -9.26
N ASP A 173 -15.55 21.06 -10.54
CA ASP A 173 -14.67 20.32 -11.46
C ASP A 173 -13.40 21.11 -11.79
N GLY A 174 -12.31 20.38 -12.05
CA GLY A 174 -11.11 20.95 -12.66
C GLY A 174 -10.26 21.85 -11.76
N GLU A 175 -10.35 21.69 -10.44
CA GLU A 175 -9.48 22.39 -9.51
C GLU A 175 -8.25 21.55 -9.13
N PHE A 176 -7.09 22.19 -9.04
CA PHE A 176 -5.92 21.65 -8.35
C PHE A 176 -5.77 22.38 -7.02
N LEU A 177 -5.87 21.66 -5.91
CA LEU A 177 -5.68 22.24 -4.59
C LEU A 177 -5.06 21.21 -3.64
N TYR A 178 -3.94 21.62 -3.07
CA TYR A 178 -3.38 21.00 -1.89
C TYR A 178 -3.37 22.03 -0.76
N TRP A 179 -4.21 21.79 0.23
CA TRP A 179 -4.45 22.67 1.36
C TRP A 179 -4.35 21.90 2.67
N GLN A 180 -3.56 22.41 3.60
CA GLN A 180 -3.54 21.97 4.98
C GLN A 180 -3.61 23.18 5.91
N TYR A 181 -4.31 23.04 7.03
CA TYR A 181 -4.51 24.13 7.98
C TYR A 181 -4.50 23.63 9.43
N ARG A 182 -3.60 24.20 10.23
CA ARG A 182 -3.49 23.95 11.67
C ARG A 182 -3.41 25.26 12.45
N PRO A 183 -4.56 25.85 12.84
CA PRO A 183 -4.59 27.12 13.57
C PRO A 183 -4.04 27.04 14.99
N GLU A 184 -3.91 25.85 15.56
CA GLU A 184 -3.46 25.68 16.96
C GLU A 184 -1.96 25.92 17.15
N ASN A 185 -1.19 26.05 16.07
CA ASN A 185 0.24 26.34 16.14
C ASN A 185 0.47 27.86 16.14
N ASN A 186 1.19 28.37 17.15
CA ASN A 186 1.53 29.79 17.28
C ASN A 186 2.68 30.24 16.35
N ASP A 187 3.15 29.36 15.47
CA ASP A 187 4.17 29.67 14.46
C ASP A 187 3.52 30.23 13.18
N ASN A 188 4.27 31.07 12.46
CA ASN A 188 3.80 31.80 11.26
C ASN A 188 3.41 30.89 10.07
N GLU A 189 3.65 29.58 10.13
CA GLU A 189 3.29 28.60 9.10
C GLU A 189 2.07 27.80 9.53
N GLN A 190 0.91 28.44 9.53
CA GLN A 190 -0.36 27.80 9.94
C GLN A 190 -1.03 27.00 8.83
N PHE A 191 -0.52 27.11 7.59
CA PHE A 191 -1.10 26.44 6.44
C PHE A 191 -0.05 26.05 5.40
N ILE A 192 -0.34 25.00 4.63
CA ILE A 192 0.33 24.71 3.37
C ILE A 192 -0.69 24.93 2.28
N TRP A 193 -0.33 25.74 1.28
CA TRP A 193 -1.22 26.07 0.18
C TRP A 193 -0.48 25.99 -1.16
N ILE A 194 -0.81 24.95 -1.92
CA ILE A 194 -0.24 24.72 -3.25
C ILE A 194 -1.40 24.66 -4.24
N THR A 195 -1.41 25.63 -5.16
CA THR A 195 -2.43 25.79 -6.21
C THR A 195 -1.88 25.58 -7.60
N LYS A 196 -0.58 25.35 -7.72
CA LYS A 196 0.10 25.11 -9.00
C LYS A 196 0.39 23.63 -9.16
N THR A 197 0.11 23.13 -10.37
CA THR A 197 0.50 21.81 -10.84
C THR A 197 1.99 21.56 -10.62
N GLN A 198 2.37 20.36 -10.17
CA GLN A 198 3.77 19.97 -9.99
C GLN A 198 4.15 18.88 -10.98
N LYS A 199 5.43 18.82 -11.36
CA LYS A 199 5.97 17.69 -12.12
C LYS A 199 7.46 17.56 -11.86
N GLY A 200 7.96 16.34 -11.87
CA GLY A 200 9.37 16.10 -11.62
C GLY A 200 9.69 14.62 -11.45
N ASN A 201 10.99 14.36 -11.29
CA ASN A 201 11.43 13.04 -10.87
C ASN A 201 10.94 12.80 -9.44
N GLY A 202 10.40 11.61 -9.19
CA GLY A 202 10.18 11.12 -7.84
C GLY A 202 11.43 10.49 -7.28
N ASP A 203 11.36 10.18 -5.99
CA ASP A 203 12.48 9.58 -5.27
C ASP A 203 12.92 8.24 -5.86
N TYR A 204 14.24 8.04 -5.87
CA TYR A 204 14.88 6.83 -6.37
C TYR A 204 14.88 5.76 -5.28
N VAL A 205 14.47 4.54 -5.61
CA VAL A 205 14.42 3.45 -4.64
C VAL A 205 15.37 2.34 -5.07
N LEU A 206 16.23 1.92 -4.14
CA LEU A 206 17.11 0.77 -4.27
C LEU A 206 16.62 -0.32 -3.32
N SER A 207 16.53 -1.56 -3.80
CA SER A 207 16.24 -2.71 -2.94
C SER A 207 17.21 -3.85 -3.17
N LEU A 208 17.63 -4.49 -2.08
CA LEU A 208 18.42 -5.71 -2.07
C LEU A 208 17.60 -6.81 -1.40
N GLY A 209 17.30 -7.88 -2.13
CA GLY A 209 16.48 -8.98 -1.65
C GLY A 209 17.25 -10.27 -1.46
N LYS A 210 16.79 -11.06 -0.49
CA LYS A 210 17.31 -12.38 -0.16
C LYS A 210 16.15 -13.36 -0.07
N GLN A 211 16.09 -14.31 -0.99
CA GLN A 211 15.25 -15.49 -0.84
C GLN A 211 15.89 -16.48 0.12
N HIS A 212 15.07 -16.98 1.04
CA HIS A 212 15.47 -17.91 2.07
C HIS A 212 15.08 -19.34 1.70
N GLY A 213 15.68 -20.32 2.39
CA GLY A 213 15.33 -21.73 2.23
C GLY A 213 13.94 -22.07 2.78
N ALA A 214 13.63 -23.36 2.95
CA ALA A 214 12.32 -23.85 3.39
C ALA A 214 11.75 -23.06 4.60
N PHE A 215 10.57 -22.46 4.42
CA PHE A 215 9.88 -21.75 5.49
C PHE A 215 9.25 -22.76 6.46
N LEU A 216 9.65 -22.72 7.74
CA LEU A 216 9.15 -23.65 8.77
C LEU A 216 9.25 -25.14 8.36
N GLY A 217 10.26 -25.50 7.56
CA GLY A 217 10.46 -26.87 7.07
C GLY A 217 9.58 -27.29 5.89
N SER A 218 8.72 -26.41 5.37
CA SER A 218 8.02 -26.63 4.10
C SER A 218 8.85 -26.08 2.95
N SER A 219 9.22 -26.95 1.99
CA SER A 219 9.82 -26.53 0.72
C SER A 219 8.81 -25.91 -0.23
N GLU A 220 7.52 -25.96 0.12
CA GLU A 220 6.41 -25.57 -0.74
C GLU A 220 6.01 -24.10 -0.57
N VAL A 221 6.50 -23.42 0.47
CA VAL A 221 6.31 -21.98 0.69
C VAL A 221 7.63 -21.25 0.47
N LYS A 222 7.63 -20.27 -0.43
CA LYS A 222 8.77 -19.39 -0.67
C LYS A 222 8.68 -18.19 0.27
N TRP A 223 9.81 -17.77 0.82
CA TRP A 223 9.88 -16.53 1.58
C TRP A 223 11.17 -15.77 1.30
N SER A 224 11.10 -14.44 1.40
CA SER A 224 12.22 -13.55 1.16
C SER A 224 12.18 -12.35 2.10
N THR A 225 13.34 -11.74 2.32
CA THR A 225 13.46 -10.46 3.01
C THR A 225 14.15 -9.46 2.09
N ARG A 226 13.69 -8.22 2.11
CA ARG A 226 14.28 -7.11 1.34
C ARG A 226 14.66 -5.96 2.25
N LEU A 227 15.84 -5.41 1.99
CA LEU A 227 16.24 -4.10 2.49
C LEU A 227 15.94 -3.09 1.40
N VAL A 228 15.38 -1.94 1.78
CA VAL A 228 14.94 -0.91 0.84
C VAL A 228 15.47 0.43 1.29
N TYR A 229 16.01 1.19 0.36
CA TYR A 229 16.56 2.52 0.58
C TYR A 229 15.93 3.48 -0.43
N LYS A 230 15.44 4.61 0.07
CA LYS A 230 14.92 5.71 -0.74
C LYS A 230 15.90 6.87 -0.70
N HIS A 231 16.31 7.34 -1.88
CA HIS A 231 17.08 8.57 -2.04
C HIS A 231 16.19 9.70 -2.56
N PRO A 232 16.20 10.88 -1.93
CA PRO A 232 15.39 12.00 -2.38
C PRO A 232 15.85 12.47 -3.75
N SER A 233 14.88 12.88 -4.56
CA SER A 233 15.10 13.40 -5.92
C SER A 233 15.21 14.93 -5.97
N ALA A 234 14.54 15.62 -5.05
CA ALA A 234 14.51 17.07 -4.91
C ALA A 234 14.13 17.46 -3.48
N ASP A 235 14.52 18.66 -3.04
CA ASP A 235 14.14 19.19 -1.72
C ASP A 235 12.95 20.16 -1.83
N ASP A 236 12.60 20.63 -3.03
CA ASP A 236 11.62 21.68 -3.31
C ASP A 236 10.35 21.19 -4.04
N LEU A 237 10.09 19.88 -4.03
CA LEU A 237 8.90 19.26 -4.63
C LEU A 237 8.00 18.60 -3.57
N PRO A 238 7.28 19.38 -2.74
CA PRO A 238 6.63 18.90 -1.52
C PRO A 238 5.51 17.87 -1.74
N THR A 239 5.01 17.68 -2.97
CA THR A 239 4.02 16.63 -3.29
C THR A 239 4.64 15.39 -3.95
N ILE A 240 5.91 15.44 -4.36
CA ILE A 240 6.58 14.40 -5.17
C ILE A 240 7.76 13.76 -4.43
N SER A 241 8.54 14.57 -3.71
CA SER A 241 9.73 14.16 -2.95
C SER A 241 9.64 14.68 -1.52
N SER A 242 10.12 13.89 -0.57
CA SER A 242 10.21 14.36 0.82
C SER A 242 11.47 15.20 1.11
N GLY A 243 12.44 15.23 0.18
CA GLY A 243 13.77 15.79 0.40
C GLY A 243 14.62 15.00 1.42
N LYS A 244 14.13 13.83 1.87
CA LYS A 244 14.79 13.02 2.89
C LYS A 244 14.97 11.58 2.45
N ARG A 245 15.94 10.93 3.10
CA ARG A 245 16.23 9.51 2.92
C ARG A 245 15.33 8.68 3.83
N ASP A 246 14.83 7.59 3.29
CA ASP A 246 14.04 6.61 4.05
C ASP A 246 14.68 5.23 3.96
N TYR A 247 14.43 4.40 4.96
CA TYR A 247 14.92 3.04 5.05
C TYR A 247 13.76 2.11 5.34
N GLY A 248 13.74 0.96 4.69
CA GLY A 248 12.69 -0.04 4.85
C GLY A 248 13.26 -1.45 4.94
N ILE A 249 12.51 -2.31 5.62
CA ILE A 249 12.68 -3.75 5.58
C ILE A 249 11.32 -4.39 5.30
N SER A 250 11.25 -5.33 4.37
CA SER A 250 10.04 -6.11 4.08
C SER A 250 10.34 -7.59 4.07
N THR A 251 9.35 -8.40 4.45
CA THR A 251 9.37 -9.85 4.32
C THR A 251 8.13 -10.29 3.56
N ALA A 252 8.33 -11.12 2.54
CA ALA A 252 7.27 -11.73 1.74
C ALA A 252 7.24 -13.23 1.97
N ALA A 253 6.04 -13.81 2.06
CA ALA A 253 5.81 -15.24 1.97
C ALA A 253 4.75 -15.50 0.89
N GLU A 254 4.99 -16.49 0.04
CA GLU A 254 4.04 -16.88 -1.01
C GLU A 254 3.97 -18.39 -1.16
N GLY A 255 2.80 -18.84 -1.62
CA GLY A 255 2.52 -20.22 -1.96
C GLY A 255 1.31 -20.30 -2.87
N SER A 256 0.81 -21.50 -3.09
CA SER A 256 -0.32 -21.80 -3.95
C SER A 256 -1.09 -23.00 -3.43
N GLY A 257 -2.38 -23.09 -3.67
CA GLY A 257 -3.21 -24.21 -3.24
C GLY A 257 -4.46 -24.32 -4.09
N VAL A 258 -5.21 -25.40 -3.92
CA VAL A 258 -6.46 -25.59 -4.66
C VAL A 258 -7.63 -25.04 -3.85
N TRP A 259 -8.23 -23.93 -4.28
CA TRP A 259 -9.46 -23.38 -3.69
C TRP A 259 -10.57 -23.37 -4.74
N TRP A 260 -11.74 -23.90 -4.40
CA TRP A 260 -12.89 -23.99 -5.32
C TRP A 260 -12.53 -24.60 -6.69
N ASP A 261 -11.80 -25.72 -6.67
CA ASP A 261 -11.32 -26.44 -7.85
C ASP A 261 -10.42 -25.61 -8.79
N ARG A 262 -9.80 -24.54 -8.28
CA ARG A 262 -8.82 -23.71 -8.99
C ARG A 262 -7.51 -23.64 -8.24
N ASN A 263 -6.42 -23.62 -8.98
CA ASN A 263 -5.12 -23.26 -8.44
C ASN A 263 -5.11 -21.75 -8.13
N ILE A 264 -4.98 -21.44 -6.85
CA ILE A 264 -4.87 -20.09 -6.32
C ILE A 264 -3.46 -19.91 -5.77
N GLN A 265 -2.77 -18.85 -6.18
CA GLN A 265 -1.55 -18.41 -5.49
C GLN A 265 -1.91 -17.36 -4.45
N TRP A 266 -1.14 -17.27 -3.38
CA TRP A 266 -1.34 -16.31 -2.31
C TRP A 266 -0.01 -15.67 -1.92
N LEU A 267 -0.08 -14.42 -1.45
CA LEU A 267 1.02 -13.64 -0.91
C LEU A 267 0.62 -13.00 0.41
N VAL A 268 1.54 -12.99 1.36
CA VAL A 268 1.56 -12.04 2.47
C VAL A 268 2.90 -11.30 2.46
N ASN A 269 2.84 -9.97 2.53
CA ASN A 269 4.02 -9.10 2.60
C ASN A 269 3.88 -8.15 3.78
N LEU A 270 4.89 -8.09 4.64
CA LEU A 270 4.91 -7.22 5.81
C LEU A 270 6.20 -6.43 5.85
N GLY A 271 6.10 -5.13 6.10
CA GLY A 271 7.25 -4.26 6.12
C GLY A 271 7.16 -3.13 7.15
N LEU A 272 8.34 -2.65 7.50
CA LEU A 272 8.55 -1.52 8.39
C LEU A 272 9.40 -0.50 7.66
N VAL A 273 9.00 0.77 7.77
CA VAL A 273 9.70 1.90 7.18
C VAL A 273 10.08 2.86 8.29
N HIS A 274 11.31 3.35 8.23
CA HIS A 274 11.78 4.49 8.98
C HIS A 274 12.04 5.66 8.02
N ALA A 275 11.17 6.66 8.07
CA ALA A 275 11.23 7.85 7.24
C ALA A 275 12.12 8.94 7.85
N GLY A 276 12.78 9.68 6.96
CA GLY A 276 13.42 10.94 7.30
C GLY A 276 12.40 11.99 7.70
N GLU A 277 12.84 12.97 8.49
CA GLU A 277 12.00 14.06 9.00
C GLU A 277 11.78 15.13 7.93
N THR A 278 10.54 15.25 7.47
CA THR A 278 10.18 16.13 6.35
C THR A 278 10.02 17.58 6.77
N GLU A 279 10.02 18.48 5.79
CA GLU A 279 9.71 19.90 6.00
C GLU A 279 8.19 20.15 6.20
N HIS A 280 7.35 19.13 5.99
CA HIS A 280 5.93 19.19 6.32
C HIS A 280 5.73 19.10 7.83
N THR A 281 5.94 20.22 8.53
CA THR A 281 5.91 20.31 10.00
C THR A 281 4.52 20.61 10.58
N LEU A 282 3.51 20.87 9.73
CA LEU A 282 2.15 21.20 10.18
C LEU A 282 1.59 20.16 11.14
N TYR A 283 1.83 18.88 10.89
CA TYR A 283 1.42 17.79 11.78
C TYR A 283 2.65 16.96 12.13
N GLU A 284 2.70 16.47 13.37
CA GLU A 284 3.81 15.66 13.83
C GLU A 284 3.90 14.37 13.01
N GLN A 285 5.10 14.01 12.55
CA GLN A 285 5.30 12.85 11.69
C GLN A 285 5.59 11.58 12.52
N ASN A 286 4.88 10.49 12.24
CA ASN A 286 5.27 9.15 12.69
C ASN A 286 6.45 8.66 11.85
N ARG A 287 7.66 8.86 12.34
CA ARG A 287 8.89 8.49 11.62
C ARG A 287 9.03 7.01 11.35
N THR A 288 8.39 6.15 12.13
CA THR A 288 8.36 4.71 11.89
C THR A 288 6.92 4.27 11.66
N PHE A 289 6.67 3.61 10.53
CA PHE A 289 5.34 3.13 10.18
C PHE A 289 5.42 1.75 9.52
N PHE A 290 4.29 1.06 9.56
CA PHE A 290 4.09 -0.24 8.93
C PHE A 290 3.50 -0.07 7.53
N SER A 291 3.94 -0.91 6.60
CA SER A 291 3.43 -0.99 5.23
C SER A 291 3.51 -2.45 4.76
N GLY A 292 2.48 -2.94 4.09
CA GLY A 292 2.44 -4.32 3.61
C GLY A 292 1.06 -4.67 3.07
N GLY A 293 0.70 -5.94 3.14
CA GLY A 293 -0.59 -6.42 2.66
C GLY A 293 -0.53 -7.87 2.19
N GLY A 294 -1.46 -8.22 1.33
CA GLY A 294 -1.54 -9.57 0.78
C GLY A 294 -2.37 -9.61 -0.48
N GLY A 295 -2.28 -10.72 -1.18
CA GLY A 295 -3.01 -10.90 -2.42
C GLY A 295 -3.19 -12.35 -2.77
N VAL A 296 -4.10 -12.58 -3.71
CA VAL A 296 -4.36 -13.87 -4.32
C VAL A 296 -4.39 -13.71 -5.83
N SER A 297 -3.98 -14.75 -6.54
CA SER A 297 -4.05 -14.79 -8.00
C SER A 297 -4.56 -16.15 -8.49
N THR A 298 -5.15 -16.15 -9.67
CA THR A 298 -5.57 -17.38 -10.35
C THR A 298 -5.45 -17.22 -11.86
N SER A 299 -5.07 -18.29 -12.54
CA SER A 299 -5.06 -18.34 -14.00
C SER A 299 -6.42 -18.78 -14.53
N PHE A 300 -6.91 -18.07 -15.55
CA PHE A 300 -8.12 -18.46 -16.27
C PHE A 300 -7.81 -19.49 -17.36
N ASN A 301 -6.66 -19.34 -18.00
CA ASN A 301 -6.09 -20.19 -19.03
C ASN A 301 -4.57 -20.00 -19.04
N ASP A 302 -3.88 -20.55 -20.04
CA ASP A 302 -2.42 -20.52 -20.12
C ASP A 302 -1.83 -19.09 -20.26
N ASP A 303 -2.61 -18.15 -20.80
CA ASP A 303 -2.13 -16.80 -21.12
C ASP A 303 -2.65 -15.72 -20.17
N TRP A 304 -3.67 -16.00 -19.36
CA TRP A 304 -4.37 -14.97 -18.57
C TRP A 304 -4.40 -15.29 -17.09
N THR A 305 -3.97 -14.33 -16.27
CA THR A 305 -4.04 -14.37 -14.80
C THR A 305 -4.82 -13.17 -14.28
N MET A 306 -5.60 -13.38 -13.23
CA MET A 306 -6.18 -12.30 -12.43
C MET A 306 -5.56 -12.31 -11.04
N SER A 307 -5.26 -11.12 -10.51
CA SER A 307 -4.83 -10.93 -9.14
C SER A 307 -5.73 -9.93 -8.42
N ILE A 308 -6.00 -10.22 -7.16
CA ILE A 308 -6.68 -9.32 -6.22
C ILE A 308 -5.74 -9.17 -5.04
N GLN A 309 -5.43 -7.93 -4.68
CA GLN A 309 -4.55 -7.64 -3.56
C GLN A 309 -5.06 -6.47 -2.73
N ASN A 310 -4.70 -6.45 -1.46
CA ASN A 310 -4.97 -5.35 -0.56
C ASN A 310 -3.65 -4.84 0.02
N LEU A 311 -3.39 -3.55 -0.17
CA LEU A 311 -2.26 -2.85 0.44
C LEU A 311 -2.74 -2.16 1.70
N ILE A 312 -1.96 -2.23 2.77
CA ILE A 312 -2.23 -1.61 4.04
C ILE A 312 -1.03 -0.83 4.54
N ALA A 313 -1.29 0.31 5.17
CA ALA A 313 -0.26 1.10 5.83
C ALA A 313 -0.80 1.74 7.10
N SER A 314 0.07 1.86 8.10
CA SER A 314 -0.27 2.56 9.35
C SER A 314 -0.21 4.09 9.16
N PRO A 315 -0.81 4.87 10.08
CA PRO A 315 -0.73 6.33 10.06
C PRO A 315 0.70 6.86 9.96
N ARG A 316 0.93 7.89 9.14
CA ARG A 316 2.23 8.56 8.96
C ARG A 316 2.34 9.88 9.72
N TYR A 317 1.22 10.37 10.23
CA TYR A 317 1.14 11.58 11.02
C TYR A 317 0.38 11.33 12.32
N HIS A 318 0.75 12.09 13.34
CA HIS A 318 0.09 12.16 14.63
C HIS A 318 -0.75 13.44 14.70
N ALA A 319 -2.07 13.27 14.83
CA ALA A 319 -3.03 14.37 14.99
C ALA A 319 -4.15 13.91 15.94
N PRO A 320 -3.92 13.94 17.26
CA PRO A 320 -4.86 13.39 18.24
C PRO A 320 -6.14 14.23 18.29
N GLY A 321 -7.29 13.55 18.37
CA GLY A 321 -8.60 14.20 18.40
C GLY A 321 -9.10 14.73 17.05
N LEU A 322 -8.31 14.58 15.98
CA LEU A 322 -8.66 14.97 14.62
C LEU A 322 -8.80 13.72 13.73
N GLU A 323 -9.65 13.81 12.72
CA GLU A 323 -9.74 12.80 11.65
C GLU A 323 -9.23 13.43 10.36
N LEU A 324 -7.94 13.26 10.09
CA LEU A 324 -7.27 13.77 8.89
C LEU A 324 -7.09 12.59 7.92
N LYS A 325 -8.08 12.44 7.04
CA LYS A 325 -8.12 11.33 6.08
C LYS A 325 -6.86 11.35 5.21
N GLY A 326 -6.25 10.18 5.03
CA GLY A 326 -4.99 10.04 4.30
C GLY A 326 -3.72 10.46 5.05
N MET A 327 -3.82 10.87 6.32
CA MET A 327 -2.67 11.29 7.14
C MET A 327 -2.52 10.50 8.44
N ASN A 328 -3.51 10.62 9.35
CA ASN A 328 -3.42 10.08 10.72
C ASN A 328 -4.25 8.80 10.95
N GLN A 329 -4.69 8.16 9.87
CA GLN A 329 -5.52 6.96 9.90
C GLN A 329 -4.86 5.82 9.11
N TRP A 330 -5.27 4.59 9.41
CA TRP A 330 -4.88 3.41 8.64
C TRP A 330 -5.37 3.54 7.20
N GLN A 331 -4.61 2.98 6.27
CA GLN A 331 -4.95 2.95 4.85
C GLN A 331 -5.20 1.52 4.41
N SER A 332 -6.12 1.33 3.46
CA SER A 332 -6.39 0.04 2.82
C SER A 332 -6.80 0.26 1.37
N ILE A 333 -5.93 -0.15 0.44
CA ILE A 333 -6.13 0.02 -1.00
C ILE A 333 -6.39 -1.35 -1.61
N LEU A 334 -7.55 -1.54 -2.20
CA LEU A 334 -7.83 -2.72 -3.03
C LEU A 334 -7.24 -2.49 -4.41
N ALA A 335 -6.52 -3.47 -4.94
CA ALA A 335 -6.08 -3.48 -6.33
C ALA A 335 -6.50 -4.78 -7.00
N VAL A 336 -7.01 -4.66 -8.22
CA VAL A 336 -7.43 -5.79 -9.05
C VAL A 336 -6.73 -5.66 -10.40
N GLY A 337 -5.95 -6.67 -10.77
CA GLY A 337 -5.17 -6.70 -11.99
C GLY A 337 -5.48 -7.91 -12.86
N VAL A 338 -5.45 -7.70 -14.17
CA VAL A 338 -5.51 -8.75 -15.18
C VAL A 338 -4.21 -8.72 -15.98
N PHE A 339 -3.56 -9.87 -16.08
CA PHE A 339 -2.27 -10.06 -16.72
C PHE A 339 -2.44 -10.92 -17.96
N TYR A 340 -1.84 -10.48 -19.07
CA TYR A 340 -1.68 -11.25 -20.29
C TYR A 340 -0.21 -11.64 -20.44
N HIS A 341 0.03 -12.95 -20.58
CA HIS A 341 1.36 -13.53 -20.62
C HIS A 341 1.80 -13.82 -22.06
N LEU A 342 3.02 -13.42 -22.33
CA LEU A 342 3.82 -13.82 -23.47
C LEU A 342 5.02 -14.60 -22.92
N LYS A 343 5.74 -15.33 -23.77
CA LYS A 343 6.83 -16.24 -23.36
C LYS A 343 7.79 -15.67 -22.31
N TYR A 344 8.19 -14.40 -22.45
CA TYR A 344 9.13 -13.72 -21.54
C TYR A 344 8.66 -12.31 -21.14
N GLN A 345 7.38 -12.01 -21.38
CA GLN A 345 6.83 -10.68 -21.15
C GLN A 345 5.42 -10.80 -20.60
N SER A 346 4.98 -9.79 -19.87
CA SER A 346 3.58 -9.67 -19.49
C SER A 346 3.09 -8.23 -19.66
N LEU A 347 1.82 -8.12 -20.01
CA LEU A 347 1.06 -6.89 -20.02
C LEU A 347 0.03 -6.96 -18.91
N MET A 348 -0.19 -5.87 -18.21
CA MET A 348 -1.18 -5.80 -17.14
C MET A 348 -2.04 -4.55 -17.31
N LEU A 349 -3.34 -4.73 -17.12
CA LEU A 349 -4.27 -3.67 -16.80
C LEU A 349 -4.78 -3.90 -15.38
N ALA A 350 -4.73 -2.88 -14.55
CA ALA A 350 -5.27 -2.95 -13.20
C ALA A 350 -6.01 -1.67 -12.82
N PHE A 351 -6.86 -1.80 -11.82
CA PHE A 351 -7.47 -0.65 -11.16
C PHE A 351 -7.33 -0.76 -9.65
N THR A 352 -7.36 0.39 -8.97
CA THR A 352 -7.36 0.47 -7.51
C THR A 352 -8.55 1.25 -6.99
N GLU A 353 -8.97 0.93 -5.76
CA GLU A 353 -10.05 1.61 -5.05
C GLU A 353 -9.69 1.68 -3.57
N ASP A 354 -10.03 2.79 -2.94
CA ASP A 354 -9.89 2.99 -1.50
C ASP A 354 -10.99 2.25 -0.71
N LEU A 355 -10.61 1.26 0.10
CA LEU A 355 -11.56 0.57 0.98
C LEU A 355 -11.89 1.37 2.24
N LEU A 356 -11.05 2.34 2.61
CA LEU A 356 -11.26 3.23 3.74
C LEU A 356 -11.47 4.64 3.21
N THR A 357 -12.71 4.99 2.86
CA THR A 357 -13.10 6.20 2.11
C THR A 357 -12.26 7.48 2.37
N ASN A 358 -11.51 7.91 1.35
CA ASN A 358 -10.57 9.06 1.25
C ASN A 358 -9.24 8.95 2.02
N HIS A 359 -8.78 7.75 2.36
CA HIS A 359 -7.48 7.47 2.95
C HIS A 359 -6.40 7.16 1.90
N SER A 360 -6.79 6.89 0.66
CA SER A 360 -5.95 6.84 -0.53
C SER A 360 -6.61 7.62 -1.67
N GLU A 361 -6.05 7.54 -2.88
CA GLU A 361 -6.75 8.06 -4.06
C GLU A 361 -8.08 7.34 -4.27
N ASP A 362 -9.08 8.05 -4.81
CA ASP A 362 -10.42 7.46 -5.00
C ASP A 362 -10.34 6.26 -5.94
N PHE A 363 -9.55 6.41 -7.01
CA PHE A 363 -9.35 5.39 -8.02
C PHE A 363 -8.04 5.62 -8.77
N SER A 364 -7.39 4.52 -9.16
CA SER A 364 -6.30 4.53 -10.14
C SER A 364 -6.54 3.54 -11.28
N LEU A 365 -6.06 3.90 -12.47
CA LEU A 365 -5.80 2.96 -13.56
C LEU A 365 -4.30 2.73 -13.70
N ILE A 366 -3.91 1.48 -13.88
CA ILE A 366 -2.52 1.10 -14.02
C ILE A 366 -2.36 0.25 -15.28
N PHE A 367 -1.45 0.67 -16.14
CA PHE A 367 -0.95 -0.12 -17.24
C PHE A 367 0.50 -0.50 -16.97
N SER A 368 0.83 -1.78 -17.06
CA SER A 368 2.21 -2.25 -16.88
C SER A 368 2.64 -3.13 -18.04
N TRP A 369 3.91 -3.00 -18.40
CA TRP A 369 4.64 -3.97 -19.18
C TRP A 369 5.83 -4.46 -18.36
N LYS A 370 6.10 -5.76 -18.40
CA LYS A 370 7.22 -6.42 -17.73
C LYS A 370 7.88 -7.37 -18.70
N GLY A 371 9.21 -7.37 -18.73
CA GLY A 371 10.03 -8.27 -19.54
C GLY A 371 11.15 -8.90 -18.74
N GLN A 372 11.49 -10.15 -19.07
CA GLN A 372 12.64 -10.86 -18.54
C GLN A 372 13.64 -11.18 -19.66
N PHE A 373 14.93 -10.99 -19.36
CA PHE A 373 16.03 -11.13 -20.32
C PHE A 373 17.13 -12.02 -19.72
N GLY A 374 17.85 -12.75 -20.58
CA GLY A 374 18.92 -13.67 -20.15
C GLY A 374 18.43 -15.07 -19.77
N LYS A 375 17.21 -15.46 -20.21
CA LYS A 375 16.65 -16.80 -20.07
C LYS A 375 16.99 -17.72 -21.23
#